data_AF-A0A941KH36-F1
#
_entry.id   AF-A0A941KH36-F1
#
_cell.length_a   1.000
_cell.length_b   1.000
_cell.length_c   1.000
_cell.angle_alpha   90.00
_cell.angle_beta   90.00
_cell.angle_gamma   90.00
#
_symmetry.space_group_name_H-M   'P 1'
#
loop_
_entity.id
_entity.type
_entity.pdbx_description
1 polymer ?
#
loop_
_entity_poly.entity_id
_entity_poly.type
_entity_poly.pdbx_seq_one_letter_code
_entity_poly.pdbx_strand_id
1 'polypeptide(L)'
;MHDLNTLESLRTFAQLNLKALETLLSNRDSTITDERLQDWLSACALRPQTALQRDTLEAVVIDLVTLELSCQAYAETTNGLLLTDRGGTVWARRVQAELLLLLNRWEPRIARKLATLACNSRRDRLNQIRTLIVERR
;
A
#
# COMPACT_ATOMS: atom_id res chain seq x y z
N MET A 1 -24.33 0.04 6.31
CA MET A 1 -24.58 -1.05 5.35
C MET A 1 -24.15 -0.51 3.99
N HIS A 2 -23.08 -1.04 3.38
CA HIS A 2 -22.59 -0.54 2.09
C HIS A 2 -23.57 -0.90 0.98
N ASP A 3 -23.82 0.02 0.05
CA ASP A 3 -24.70 -0.23 -1.09
C ASP A 3 -24.02 -1.18 -2.11
N LEU A 4 -24.82 -1.76 -3.02
CA LEU A 4 -24.32 -2.70 -4.03
C LEU A 4 -23.25 -2.07 -4.93
N ASN A 5 -23.40 -0.79 -5.29
CA ASN A 5 -22.46 -0.05 -6.12
C ASN A 5 -21.07 0.11 -5.46
N THR A 6 -21.05 0.32 -4.14
CA THR A 6 -19.82 0.39 -3.34
C THR A 6 -19.09 -0.95 -3.36
N LEU A 7 -19.81 -2.04 -3.11
CA LEU A 7 -19.24 -3.38 -3.08
C LEU A 7 -18.74 -3.82 -4.46
N GLU A 8 -19.44 -3.45 -5.53
CA GLU A 8 -19.02 -3.72 -6.90
C GLU A 8 -17.76 -2.93 -7.28
N SER A 9 -17.72 -1.64 -6.95
CA SER A 9 -16.53 -0.80 -7.17
C SER A 9 -15.30 -1.33 -6.44
N LEU A 10 -15.48 -1.85 -5.22
CA LEU A 10 -14.40 -2.49 -4.46
C LEU A 10 -13.92 -3.80 -5.11
N ARG A 11 -14.84 -4.61 -5.64
CA ARG A 11 -14.50 -5.85 -6.38
C ARG A 11 -13.70 -5.55 -7.64
N THR A 12 -14.12 -4.56 -8.43
CA THR A 12 -13.39 -4.14 -9.63
C THR A 12 -11.99 -3.65 -9.28
N PHE A 13 -11.87 -2.81 -8.25
CA PHE A 13 -10.59 -2.37 -7.72
C PHE A 13 -9.69 -3.55 -7.33
N ALA A 14 -10.24 -4.52 -6.62
CA ALA A 14 -9.50 -5.68 -6.16
C ALA A 14 -8.96 -6.54 -7.29
N GLN A 15 -9.80 -6.84 -8.29
CA GLN A 15 -9.43 -7.66 -9.45
C GLN A 15 -8.30 -7.03 -10.26
N LEU A 16 -8.37 -5.71 -10.49
CA LEU A 16 -7.33 -4.98 -11.22
C LEU A 16 -5.99 -5.00 -10.49
N ASN A 17 -6.02 -4.82 -9.16
CA ASN A 17 -4.82 -4.68 -8.36
C ASN A 17 -4.21 -6.02 -7.95
N LEU A 18 -5.00 -7.09 -7.79
CA LEU A 18 -4.48 -8.42 -7.44
C LEU A 18 -3.54 -8.96 -8.51
N LYS A 19 -3.94 -8.93 -9.78
CA LYS A 19 -3.11 -9.40 -10.90
C LYS A 19 -1.80 -8.61 -11.02
N ALA A 20 -1.87 -7.29 -10.80
CA ALA A 20 -0.70 -6.44 -10.83
C ALA A 20 0.24 -6.71 -9.65
N LEU A 21 -0.31 -6.97 -8.45
CA LEU A 21 0.47 -7.38 -7.29
C LEU A 21 1.15 -8.74 -7.53
N GLU A 22 0.44 -9.74 -8.03
CA GLU A 22 1.02 -11.06 -8.35
C GLU A 22 2.20 -10.95 -9.33
N THR A 23 2.07 -10.09 -10.35
CA THR A 23 3.15 -9.84 -11.32
C THR A 23 4.36 -9.19 -10.66
N LEU A 24 4.14 -8.25 -9.75
CA LEU A 24 5.18 -7.57 -8.99
C LEU A 24 5.90 -8.54 -8.04
N LEU A 25 5.14 -9.39 -7.33
CA LEU A 25 5.67 -10.35 -6.38
C LEU A 25 6.37 -11.53 -7.03
N SER A 26 6.03 -11.90 -8.26
CA SER A 26 6.70 -12.98 -9.01
C SER A 26 8.20 -12.74 -9.22
N ASN A 27 8.67 -11.50 -9.08
CA ASN A 27 10.06 -11.10 -9.32
C ASN A 27 10.88 -10.91 -8.02
N ARG A 28 10.34 -11.27 -6.86
CA ARG A 28 11.01 -11.10 -5.57
C ARG A 28 10.49 -12.06 -4.50
N ASP A 29 11.24 -12.20 -3.41
CA ASP A 29 10.78 -12.99 -2.27
C ASP A 29 9.57 -12.32 -1.61
N SER A 30 8.53 -13.12 -1.37
CA SER A 30 7.31 -12.67 -0.68
C SER A 30 7.61 -12.37 0.79
N THR A 31 7.09 -11.24 1.26
CA THR A 31 7.10 -10.90 2.68
C THR A 31 5.74 -11.15 3.32
N ILE A 32 5.68 -11.23 4.65
CA ILE A 32 4.39 -11.30 5.38
C ILE A 32 3.45 -10.14 5.04
N THR A 33 4.00 -8.99 4.65
CA THR A 33 3.22 -7.82 4.21
C THR A 33 2.58 -8.05 2.85
N ASP A 34 3.27 -8.76 1.95
CA ASP A 34 2.80 -9.07 0.61
C ASP A 34 1.66 -10.08 0.64
N GLU A 35 1.78 -11.10 1.49
CA GLU A 35 0.73 -12.09 1.76
C GLU A 35 -0.54 -11.41 2.29
N ARG A 36 -0.40 -10.50 3.28
CA ARG A 36 -1.55 -9.74 3.81
C ARG A 36 -2.22 -8.87 2.75
N LEU A 37 -1.47 -8.26 1.84
CA LEU A 37 -2.03 -7.47 0.74
C LEU A 37 -2.76 -8.36 -0.27
N GLN A 38 -2.21 -9.54 -0.61
CA GLN A 38 -2.87 -10.52 -1.47
C GLN A 38 -4.18 -11.04 -0.83
N ASP A 39 -4.13 -11.39 0.45
CA ASP A 39 -5.30 -11.85 1.21
C ASP A 39 -6.38 -10.78 1.27
N TRP A 40 -6.00 -9.53 1.51
CA TRP A 40 -6.94 -8.43 1.55
C TRP A 40 -7.56 -8.13 0.18
N LEU A 41 -6.79 -8.12 -0.91
CA LEU A 41 -7.32 -7.96 -2.26
C LEU A 41 -8.26 -9.13 -2.61
N SER A 42 -7.91 -10.36 -2.24
CA SER A 42 -8.78 -11.52 -2.41
C SER A 42 -10.08 -11.39 -1.59
N ALA A 43 -9.99 -10.90 -0.35
CA ALA A 43 -11.13 -10.64 0.50
C ALA A 43 -12.03 -9.52 -0.07
N CYS A 44 -11.46 -8.48 -0.68
CA CYS A 44 -12.24 -7.45 -1.37
C CYS A 44 -13.09 -8.03 -2.52
N ALA A 45 -12.57 -9.03 -3.23
CA ALA A 45 -13.31 -9.72 -4.29
C ALA A 45 -14.42 -10.63 -3.75
N LEU A 46 -14.10 -11.43 -2.73
CA LEU A 46 -14.95 -12.53 -2.23
C LEU A 46 -15.91 -12.10 -1.10
N ARG A 47 -15.40 -11.30 -0.16
CA ARG A 47 -16.07 -10.90 1.09
C ARG A 47 -15.83 -9.41 1.37
N PRO A 48 -16.35 -8.50 0.53
CA PRO A 48 -16.03 -7.08 0.59
C PRO A 48 -16.41 -6.40 1.93
N GLN A 49 -17.38 -6.93 2.66
CA GLN A 49 -17.79 -6.38 3.95
C GLN A 49 -16.70 -6.51 5.02
N THR A 50 -15.97 -7.63 5.06
CA THR A 50 -14.88 -7.82 6.02
C THR A 50 -13.66 -7.00 5.64
N ALA A 51 -13.42 -6.81 4.34
CA ALA A 51 -12.28 -6.05 3.84
C ALA A 51 -12.38 -4.53 4.10
N LEU A 52 -13.59 -4.02 4.36
CA LEU A 52 -13.88 -2.61 4.68
C LEU A 52 -13.89 -2.32 6.19
N GLN A 53 -13.63 -3.32 7.03
CA GLN A 53 -13.48 -3.07 8.47
C GLN A 53 -12.33 -2.09 8.71
N ARG A 54 -12.53 -1.20 9.68
CA ARG A 54 -11.62 -0.09 9.93
C ARG A 54 -10.19 -0.57 10.20
N ASP A 55 -10.03 -1.56 11.07
CA ASP A 55 -8.71 -2.08 11.46
C ASP A 55 -7.99 -2.72 10.27
N THR A 56 -8.75 -3.41 9.39
CA THR A 56 -8.25 -3.96 8.14
C THR A 56 -7.77 -2.85 7.20
N LEU A 57 -8.54 -1.78 7.03
CA LEU A 57 -8.16 -0.64 6.19
C LEU A 57 -6.91 0.08 6.72
N GLU A 58 -6.81 0.27 8.05
CA GLU A 58 -5.63 0.88 8.68
C GLU A 58 -4.39 -0.01 8.45
N ALA A 59 -4.50 -1.32 8.63
CA ALA A 59 -3.41 -2.27 8.38
C ALA A 59 -2.96 -2.27 6.91
N VAL A 60 -3.89 -2.34 5.96
CA VAL A 60 -3.59 -2.37 4.52
C VAL A 60 -2.92 -1.08 4.06
N VAL A 61 -3.33 0.07 4.58
CA VAL A 61 -2.69 1.35 4.26
C VAL A 61 -1.23 1.36 4.75
N ILE A 62 -0.95 0.80 5.92
CA ILE A 62 0.41 0.65 6.43
C ILE A 62 1.20 -0.35 5.57
N ASP A 63 0.58 -1.43 5.12
CA ASP A 63 1.20 -2.44 4.27
C ASP A 63 1.56 -1.90 2.89
N LEU A 64 0.69 -1.09 2.28
CA LEU A 64 0.98 -0.38 1.03
C LEU A 64 2.16 0.61 1.19
N VAL A 65 2.24 1.33 2.31
CA VAL A 65 3.40 2.20 2.61
C VAL A 65 4.67 1.37 2.82
N THR A 66 4.56 0.22 3.48
CA THR A 66 5.68 -0.72 3.68
C THR A 66 6.22 -1.19 2.35
N LEU A 67 5.32 -1.61 1.47
CA LEU A 67 5.62 -2.08 0.13
C LEU A 67 6.25 -0.98 -0.72
N GLU A 68 5.68 0.22 -0.69
CA GLU A 68 6.23 1.40 -1.38
C GLU A 68 7.71 1.60 -1.00
N LEU A 69 8.02 1.57 0.31
CA LEU A 69 9.37 1.80 0.80
C LEU A 69 10.31 0.60 0.57
N SER A 70 9.80 -0.64 0.58
CA SER A 70 10.62 -1.83 0.29
C SER A 70 11.02 -1.93 -1.18
N CYS A 71 10.23 -1.32 -2.08
CA CYS A 71 10.57 -1.19 -3.49
C CYS A 71 11.61 -0.09 -3.75
N GLN A 72 11.86 0.80 -2.79
CA GLN A 72 12.90 1.83 -2.94
C GLN A 72 14.27 1.24 -2.62
N ALA A 73 15.25 1.57 -3.46
CA ALA A 73 16.65 1.22 -3.27
C ALA A 73 17.53 2.46 -3.38
N TYR A 74 18.70 2.40 -2.78
CA TYR A 74 19.75 3.39 -3.00
C TYR A 74 20.83 2.76 -3.87
N ALA A 75 21.19 3.43 -4.95
CA ALA A 75 22.32 3.08 -5.80
C ALA A 75 23.43 4.11 -5.61
N GLU A 76 24.67 3.66 -5.47
CA GLU A 76 25.82 4.55 -5.52
C GLU A 76 26.01 5.04 -6.96
N THR A 77 26.28 6.33 -7.08
CA THR A 77 26.56 7.03 -8.34
C THR A 77 27.83 7.86 -8.16
N THR A 78 28.43 8.30 -9.26
CA THR A 78 29.67 9.10 -9.25
C THR A 78 29.57 10.36 -8.38
N ASN A 79 28.36 10.88 -8.15
CA ASN A 79 28.10 12.09 -7.36
C ASN A 79 27.33 11.83 -6.05
N GLY A 80 27.27 10.59 -5.56
CA GLY A 80 26.61 10.24 -4.29
C GLY A 80 25.55 9.15 -4.44
N LEU A 81 24.55 9.15 -3.55
CA LEU A 81 23.49 8.15 -3.53
C LEU A 81 22.27 8.60 -4.34
N LEU A 82 21.82 7.78 -5.28
CA LEU A 82 20.59 7.96 -6.04
C LEU A 82 19.51 7.01 -5.52
N LEU A 83 18.30 7.53 -5.29
CA LEU A 83 17.13 6.69 -5.01
C LEU A 83 16.62 6.06 -6.31
N THR A 84 16.57 4.73 -6.36
CA THR A 84 16.09 3.93 -7.49
C THR A 84 14.85 3.13 -7.08
N ASP A 85 13.99 2.80 -8.06
CA ASP A 85 12.81 1.96 -7.85
C ASP A 85 13.14 0.53 -8.33
N ARG A 86 12.99 -0.47 -7.46
CA ARG A 86 13.13 -1.90 -7.79
C ARG A 86 11.90 -2.46 -8.52
N GLY A 87 10.98 -1.59 -8.89
CA GLY A 87 9.68 -1.95 -9.45
C GLY A 87 8.69 -2.16 -8.32
N GLY A 88 7.69 -1.29 -8.26
CA GLY A 88 6.57 -1.43 -7.33
C GLY A 88 6.25 -0.18 -6.52
N THR A 89 7.17 0.79 -6.44
CA THR A 89 6.90 2.06 -5.74
C THR A 89 5.71 2.78 -6.35
N VAL A 90 5.69 2.90 -7.68
CA VAL A 90 4.59 3.54 -8.42
C VAL A 90 3.29 2.78 -8.25
N TRP A 91 3.34 1.45 -8.30
CA TRP A 91 2.16 0.59 -8.13
C TRP A 91 1.55 0.78 -6.74
N ALA A 92 2.35 0.66 -5.67
CA ALA A 92 1.87 0.77 -4.30
C ALA A 92 1.22 2.14 -4.03
N ARG A 93 1.84 3.24 -4.51
CA ARG A 93 1.27 4.59 -4.43
C ARG A 93 -0.05 4.72 -5.18
N ARG A 94 -0.12 4.13 -6.38
CA ARG A 94 -1.34 4.15 -7.19
C ARG A 94 -2.48 3.40 -6.52
N VAL A 95 -2.24 2.18 -6.03
CA VAL A 95 -3.24 1.38 -5.32
C VAL A 95 -3.74 2.13 -4.08
N GLN A 96 -2.82 2.74 -3.33
CA GLN A 96 -3.19 3.56 -2.18
C GLN A 96 -4.06 4.75 -2.57
N ALA A 97 -3.72 5.46 -3.65
CA ALA A 97 -4.51 6.59 -4.14
C ALA A 97 -5.90 6.17 -4.63
N GLU A 98 -5.98 5.08 -5.39
CA GLU A 98 -7.23 4.50 -5.87
C GLU A 98 -8.14 4.08 -4.70
N LEU A 99 -7.60 3.40 -3.68
CA LEU A 99 -8.32 3.05 -2.47
C LEU A 99 -8.86 4.30 -1.76
N LEU A 100 -8.02 5.32 -1.56
CA LEU A 100 -8.44 6.56 -0.91
C LEU A 100 -9.52 7.31 -1.71
N LEU A 101 -9.46 7.27 -3.04
CA LEU A 101 -10.48 7.86 -3.91
C LEU A 101 -11.81 7.11 -3.81
N LEU A 102 -11.78 5.78 -3.78
CA LEU A 102 -12.97 4.95 -3.58
C LEU A 102 -13.60 5.25 -2.21
N LEU A 103 -12.80 5.20 -1.15
CA LEU A 103 -13.26 5.51 0.20
C LEU A 103 -13.72 6.95 0.34
N ASN A 104 -13.15 7.91 -0.38
CA ASN A 104 -13.59 9.30 -0.30
C ASN A 104 -14.99 9.50 -0.90
N ARG A 105 -15.41 8.66 -1.85
CA ARG A 105 -16.78 8.68 -2.40
C ARG A 105 -17.79 8.14 -1.39
N TRP A 106 -17.41 7.16 -0.58
CA TRP A 106 -18.31 6.48 0.35
C TRP A 106 -18.29 7.10 1.75
N GLU A 107 -17.09 7.33 2.28
CA GLU A 107 -16.83 7.83 3.63
C GLU A 107 -15.61 8.79 3.66
N PRO A 108 -15.81 10.08 3.30
CA PRO A 108 -14.73 11.07 3.23
C PRO A 108 -13.94 11.23 4.54
N ARG A 109 -14.59 11.02 5.69
CA ARG A 109 -13.95 11.10 6.99
C ARG A 109 -12.95 9.97 7.19
N ILE A 110 -13.28 8.74 6.78
CA ILE A 110 -12.36 7.60 6.85
C ILE A 110 -11.19 7.80 5.87
N ALA A 111 -11.48 8.20 4.63
CA ALA A 111 -10.44 8.46 3.63
C ALA A 111 -9.40 9.48 4.13
N ARG A 112 -9.82 10.59 4.73
CA ARG A 112 -8.89 11.59 5.31
C ARG A 112 -8.07 11.04 6.48
N LYS A 113 -8.66 10.21 7.34
CA LYS A 113 -7.94 9.57 8.45
C LYS A 113 -6.87 8.62 7.92
N LEU A 114 -7.22 7.77 6.94
CA LEU A 114 -6.30 6.84 6.32
C LEU A 114 -5.19 7.55 5.52
N ALA A 115 -5.51 8.65 4.83
CA ALA A 115 -4.50 9.48 4.17
C ALA A 115 -3.50 10.05 5.18
N THR A 116 -3.99 10.57 6.32
CA THR A 116 -3.14 11.04 7.42
C THR A 116 -2.27 9.92 7.99
N LEU A 117 -2.86 8.75 8.22
CA LEU A 117 -2.15 7.56 8.71
C LEU A 117 -1.01 7.17 7.77
N ALA A 118 -1.27 7.13 6.46
CA ALA A 118 -0.24 6.82 5.48
C ALA A 118 0.90 7.85 5.46
N CYS A 119 0.57 9.14 5.54
CA CYS A 119 1.55 10.21 5.59
C CYS A 119 2.45 10.09 6.84
N ASN A 120 1.85 9.82 8.00
CA ASN A 120 2.58 9.64 9.24
C ASN A 120 3.45 8.38 9.20
N SER A 121 2.88 7.23 8.82
CA SER A 121 3.61 5.96 8.67
C SER A 121 4.81 6.09 7.73
N ARG A 122 4.64 6.77 6.59
CA ARG A 122 5.73 7.03 5.64
C ARG A 122 6.82 7.90 6.27
N ARG A 123 6.44 8.98 6.96
CA ARG A 123 7.38 9.89 7.63
C ARG A 123 8.18 9.15 8.70
N ASP A 124 7.50 8.39 9.55
CA ASP A 124 8.12 7.69 10.67
C ASP A 124 9.12 6.65 10.18
N ARG A 125 8.76 5.88 9.16
CA ARG A 125 9.67 4.88 8.55
C ARG A 125 10.86 5.53 7.85
N LEU A 126 10.65 6.62 7.12
CA LEU A 126 11.77 7.37 6.52
C LEU A 126 12.71 7.92 7.59
N ASN A 127 12.18 8.38 8.73
CA ASN A 127 12.99 8.81 9.85
C ASN A 127 13.77 7.64 10.47
N GLN A 128 13.14 6.48 10.66
CA GLN A 128 13.83 5.26 11.13
C GLN A 128 14.98 4.87 10.19
N ILE A 129 14.75 4.87 8.87
CA ILE A 129 15.79 4.59 7.87
C ILE A 129 16.94 5.59 7.99
N ARG A 130 16.64 6.90 8.12
CA ARG A 130 17.66 7.94 8.29
C ARG A 130 18.47 7.73 9.56
N THR A 131 17.83 7.43 10.69
CA THR A 131 18.51 7.15 11.95
C THR A 131 19.45 5.96 11.82
N LEU A 132 18.99 4.85 11.23
CA LEU A 132 19.82 3.66 10.99
C LEU A 132 21.02 3.93 10.08
N ILE A 133 20.89 4.83 9.10
CA ILE A 133 22.01 5.25 8.24
C ILE A 133 23.04 6.05 9.04
N VAL A 134 22.60 6.96 9.90
CA VAL A 134 23.49 7.76 10.75
C VAL A 134 24.21 6.89 11.77
N GLU A 135 23.52 5.95 12.41
CA GLU A 135 24.09 5.04 13.42
C GLU A 135 25.13 4.05 12.83
N ARG A 136 25.10 3.82 11.51
CA ARG A 136 26.06 2.95 10.80
C ARG A 136 27.28 3.69 10.27
N ARG A 137 27.34 5.02 10.42
CA ARG A 137 28.49 5.86 10.05
C ARG A 137 29.35 6.15 11.27
#